data_AF-A0A7K4BJP1-F1
#
_entry.id   AF-A0A7K4BJP1-F1
#
_cell.length_a   1.000
_cell.length_b   1.000
_cell.length_c   1.000
_cell.angle_alpha   90.00
_cell.angle_beta   90.00
_cell.angle_gamma   90.00
#
_symmetry.space_group_name_H-M   'P 1'
#
loop_
_entity.id
_entity.type
_entity.pdbx_description
1 polymer ?
#
loop_
_entity_poly.entity_id
_entity_poly.type
_entity_poly.pdbx_seq_one_letter_code
_entity_poly.pdbx_strand_id
1 'polypeptide(L)' 'MSILQDIKNAVRSRSIHVSYVDVGSCNGCDIEVLACLAPRYDIEQYGIYVHNNPREADVLLV' A
#
# COMPACT_ATOMS: atom_id res chain seq x y z
N MET A 1 -8.85 22.15 11.73
CA MET A 1 -9.09 21.57 10.38
C MET A 1 -10.58 21.64 10.11
N SER A 2 -11.01 21.73 8.84
CA SER A 2 -12.43 21.65 8.54
C SER A 2 -12.91 20.20 8.70
N ILE A 3 -14.16 20.01 9.11
CA ILE A 3 -14.79 18.67 9.22
C ILE A 3 -14.63 17.86 7.92
N LEU A 4 -14.69 18.53 6.77
CA LEU A 4 -14.46 17.92 5.46
C LEU A 4 -13.06 17.34 5.31
N GLN A 5 -12.03 18.03 5.82
CA GLN A 5 -10.65 17.55 5.76
C GLN A 5 -10.47 16.32 6.65
N ASP A 6 -11.10 16.33 7.83
CA ASP A 6 -11.01 15.21 8.78
C ASP A 6 -11.67 13.95 8.21
N ILE A 7 -12.86 14.09 7.60
CA ILE A 7 -13.55 12.98 6.91
C ILE A 7 -12.71 12.47 5.73
N LYS A 8 -12.19 13.38 4.89
CA LYS A 8 -11.35 12.99 3.75
C LYS A 8 -10.13 12.19 4.19
N ASN A 9 -9.45 12.63 5.25
CA ASN A 9 -8.28 11.93 5.78
C ASN A 9 -8.65 10.56 6.35
N ALA A 10 -9.78 10.45 7.06
CA ALA A 10 -10.26 9.19 7.62
C ALA A 10 -10.65 8.15 6.55
N VAL A 11 -11.17 8.60 5.40
CA VAL A 11 -11.49 7.69 4.28
C VAL A 11 -10.22 7.24 3.57
N ARG A 12 -9.28 8.16 3.27
CA ARG A 12 -8.03 7.83 2.59
C ARG A 12 -7.12 6.90 3.40
N SER A 13 -7.17 6.96 4.72
CA SER A 13 -6.36 6.07 5.57
C SER A 13 -6.86 4.62 5.64
N ARG A 14 -8.05 4.33 5.09
CA ARG A 14 -8.67 2.99 5.12
C ARG A 14 -8.68 2.27 3.77
N SER A 15 -8.19 2.92 2.72
CA SER A 15 -8.11 2.36 1.37
C SER A 15 -6.87 2.93 0.71
N ILE A 16 -5.74 2.27 0.94
CA ILE A 16 -4.42 2.70 0.46
C ILE A 16 -4.02 1.76 -0.66
N HIS A 17 -3.87 2.33 -1.86
CA HIS A 17 -3.40 1.59 -3.01
C HIS A 17 -1.89 1.77 -3.20
N VAL A 18 -1.12 0.69 -3.07
CA VAL A 18 0.34 0.69 -3.17
C VAL A 18 0.75 0.10 -4.52
N SER A 19 1.72 0.73 -5.17
CA SER A 19 2.44 0.17 -6.32
C SER A 19 3.90 -0.02 -5.94
N TYR A 20 4.37 -1.25 -5.99
CA TYR A 20 5.76 -1.59 -5.68
C TYR A 20 6.62 -1.53 -6.94
N VAL A 21 7.81 -0.94 -6.84
CA VAL A 21 8.75 -0.76 -7.95
C VAL A 21 10.16 -1.10 -7.49
N ASP A 22 10.66 -2.23 -7.97
CA ASP A 22 12.07 -2.60 -7.80
C ASP A 22 12.98 -1.68 -8.64
N VAL A 23 13.99 -1.09 -7.98
CA VAL A 23 15.00 -0.20 -8.59
C VAL A 23 16.43 -0.74 -8.49
N GLY A 24 16.60 -2.06 -8.33
CA GLY A 24 17.90 -2.71 -8.27
C GLY A 24 18.13 -3.52 -6.98
N SER A 25 17.16 -4.36 -6.64
CA SER A 25 17.10 -5.17 -5.41
C SER A 25 17.85 -6.51 -5.55
N CYS A 26 18.17 -7.10 -4.40
CA CYS A 26 18.60 -8.50 -4.27
C CYS A 26 17.40 -9.48 -4.22
N ASN A 27 16.20 -9.01 -4.53
CA ASN A 27 14.91 -9.68 -4.35
C ASN A 27 14.49 -9.88 -2.88
N GLY A 28 15.25 -9.36 -1.91
CA GLY A 28 14.93 -9.49 -0.48
C GLY A 28 13.65 -8.73 -0.11
N CYS A 29 13.60 -7.45 -0.46
CA CYS A 29 12.44 -6.59 -0.20
C CYS A 29 11.18 -7.11 -0.91
N ASP A 30 11.32 -7.65 -2.12
CA ASP A 30 10.25 -8.24 -2.91
C ASP A 30 9.59 -9.42 -2.19
N ILE A 31 10.42 -10.30 -1.61
CA ILE A 31 9.95 -11.44 -0.81
C ILE A 31 9.27 -10.96 0.47
N GLU A 32 9.78 -9.91 1.12
CA GLU A 32 9.17 -9.35 2.33
C GLU A 32 7.83 -8.67 2.04
N VAL A 33 7.71 -7.94 0.94
CA VAL A 33 6.44 -7.34 0.48
C VAL A 33 5.44 -8.46 0.17
N LEU A 34 5.86 -9.53 -0.49
CA LEU A 34 4.99 -10.70 -0.72
C LEU A 34 4.60 -11.39 0.60
N ALA A 35 5.51 -11.46 1.57
CA ALA A 35 5.21 -12.01 2.88
C ALA A 35 4.15 -11.17 3.62
N CYS A 36 4.14 -9.84 3.47
CA CYS A 36 3.11 -8.96 4.01
C CYS A 36 1.70 -9.27 3.47
N LEU A 37 1.60 -9.78 2.23
CA LEU A 37 0.34 -10.25 1.66
C LEU A 37 -0.08 -11.64 2.15
N ALA A 38 0.83 -12.38 2.80
CA ALA A 38 0.52 -13.71 3.31
C ALA A 38 -0.40 -13.63 4.54
N PRO A 39 -1.20 -14.67 4.84
CA PRO A 39 -2.17 -14.69 5.94
C PRO A 39 -1.61 -14.39 7.34
N ARG A 40 -0.28 -14.48 7.50
CA ARG A 40 0.39 -14.15 8.76
C ARG A 40 0.33 -12.65 9.07
N TYR A 41 0.42 -11.81 8.05
CA TYR A 41 0.43 -10.35 8.19
C TYR A 41 -0.81 -9.72 7.56
N ASP A 42 -1.28 -10.26 6.44
CA ASP A 42 -2.54 -9.94 5.76
C ASP A 42 -2.85 -8.43 5.76
N ILE A 43 -1.98 -7.65 5.08
CA ILE A 43 -2.10 -6.20 5.06
C ILE A 43 -3.41 -5.68 4.44
N GLU A 44 -4.12 -6.53 3.69
CA GLU A 44 -5.41 -6.21 3.09
C GLU A 44 -6.48 -5.95 4.17
N GLN A 45 -6.38 -6.57 5.36
CA GLN A 45 -7.28 -6.28 6.48
C GLN A 45 -7.19 -4.85 7.00
N TYR A 46 -6.03 -4.21 6.82
CA TYR A 46 -5.81 -2.81 7.17
C TYR A 46 -6.18 -1.86 6.02
N GLY A 47 -6.74 -2.38 4.93
CA GLY A 47 -7.14 -1.61 3.75
C GLY A 47 -5.95 -1.21 2.86
N ILE A 48 -4.85 -1.97 2.92
CA ILE A 48 -3.68 -1.76 2.06
C ILE A 48 -3.69 -2.81 0.96
N TYR A 49 -3.72 -2.36 -0.29
CA TYR A 49 -3.77 -3.22 -1.46
C TYR A 49 -2.53 -2.98 -2.33
N VAL A 50 -1.96 -4.04 -2.90
CA VAL A 50 -0.79 -3.95 -3.77
C VAL A 50 -1.20 -4.18 -5.23
N HIS A 51 -0.83 -3.26 -6.12
CA HIS A 51 -1.18 -3.23 -7.54
C HIS A 51 0.09 -3.02 -8.37
N ASN A 52 0.05 -3.46 -9.63
CA ASN A 52 1.17 -3.26 -10.55
C ASN A 52 1.03 -1.99 -11.41
N ASN A 53 -0.09 -1.27 -11.33
CA ASN A 53 -0.32 -0.06 -12.12
C ASN A 53 -0.04 1.18 -11.26
N PRO A 54 1.05 1.94 -11.52
CA PRO A 54 1.38 3.12 -10.74
C PRO A 54 0.41 4.29 -10.95
N ARG A 55 -0.44 4.26 -11.99
CA ARG A 55 -1.39 5.35 -12.29
C ARG A 55 -2.57 5.42 -11.34
N GLU A 56 -2.93 4.29 -10.73
CA GLU A 56 -4.06 4.16 -9.81
C GLU A 56 -3.60 4.06 -8.35
N ALA A 57 -2.28 4.04 -8.10
CA ALA A 57 -1.72 3.91 -6.77
C ALA A 57 -1.71 5.25 -6.02
N ASP A 58 -2.05 5.21 -4.73
CA ASP A 58 -1.86 6.31 -3.78
C ASP A 58 -0.40 6.42 -3.31
N VAL A 59 0.32 5.29 -3.25
CA VAL A 59 1.68 5.18 -2.72
C VAL A 59 2.56 4.41 -3.70
N LEU A 60 3.76 4.94 -3.94
CA LEU A 60 4.83 4.22 -4.63
C LEU A 60 5.81 3.67 -3.58
N LEU A 61 5.93 2.35 -3.50
CA LEU A 61 6.90 1.66 -2.65
C LEU A 61 8.10 1.25 -3.49
N VAL A 62 9.30 1.53 -3.01
CA VAL A 62 10.57 1.34 -3.73
C VAL A 62 11.50 0.46 -2.90
#